data_AF-A0A7C9EVA0-F1
#
_entry.id   AF-A0A7C9EVA0-F1
#
_cell.length_a   1.000
_cell.length_b   1.000
_cell.length_c   1.000
_cell.angle_alpha   90.00
_cell.angle_beta   90.00
_cell.angle_gamma   90.00
#
_symmetry.space_group_name_H-M   'P 1'
#
loop_
_entity.id
_entity.type
_entity.pdbx_description
1 polymer ?
#
loop_
_entity_poly.entity_id
_entity_poly.type
_entity_poly.pdbx_seq_one_letter_code
_entity_poly.pdbx_strand_id
1 'polypeptide(L)'
;KDKPFTVIGVHSAKFDNEKDLEAIRNAVLRYGITHPVVNDGDMYLWRELGVNSWPTFAVVGPNGQLLAQISGEGHRKVDLLSIVLVSAPFFSIFLNVVLGYGF
;
A
#
# COMPACT_ATOMS: atom_id res chain seq x y z
N LYS A 1 -8.20 -19.11 8.55
CA LYS A 1 -7.05 -18.58 7.75
C LYS A 1 -6.77 -17.22 8.32
N ASP A 2 -6.16 -17.17 9.50
CA ASP A 2 -6.30 -15.99 10.36
C ASP A 2 -4.95 -15.32 10.49
N LYS A 3 -4.64 -14.50 9.48
CA LYS A 3 -3.52 -13.56 9.60
C LYS A 3 -4.01 -12.40 10.47
N PRO A 4 -3.25 -11.95 11.48
CA PRO A 4 -3.65 -10.86 12.37
C PRO A 4 -3.59 -9.47 11.71
N PHE A 5 -3.45 -9.42 10.38
CA PHE A 5 -3.25 -8.22 9.59
C PHE A 5 -3.87 -8.38 8.21
N THR A 6 -4.20 -7.24 7.60
CA THR A 6 -4.69 -7.15 6.22
C THR A 6 -3.69 -6.35 5.39
N VAL A 7 -3.50 -6.75 4.14
CA VAL A 7 -2.73 -5.96 3.17
C VAL A 7 -3.72 -5.29 2.23
N ILE A 8 -3.49 -4.02 1.94
CA ILE A 8 -4.25 -3.19 1.00
C ILE A 8 -3.23 -2.51 0.07
N GLY A 9 -3.40 -2.67 -1.23
CA GLY A 9 -2.68 -1.87 -2.22
C GLY A 9 -3.37 -0.52 -2.34
N VAL A 10 -2.63 0.59 -2.29
CA VAL A 10 -3.16 1.91 -2.65
C VAL A 10 -2.45 2.35 -3.91
N HIS A 11 -3.21 2.43 -5.00
CA HIS A 11 -2.72 3.00 -6.24
C HIS A 11 -2.89 4.52 -6.19
N SER A 12 -1.83 5.25 -5.86
CA SER A 12 -1.82 6.70 -5.95
C SER A 12 -1.22 7.10 -7.29
N ALA A 13 -2.07 7.62 -8.18
CA ALA A 13 -1.71 7.93 -9.56
C ALA A 13 -0.69 9.07 -9.62
N LYS A 14 0.42 8.89 -10.33
CA LYS A 14 1.42 9.93 -10.61
C LYS A 14 0.96 10.87 -11.72
N PHE A 15 0.22 10.34 -12.70
CA PHE A 15 -0.30 11.07 -13.86
C PHE A 15 -1.80 10.83 -14.02
N ASP A 16 -2.51 11.75 -14.69
CA ASP A 16 -3.98 11.66 -14.85
C ASP A 16 -4.43 10.39 -15.60
N ASN A 17 -3.64 9.91 -16.55
CA ASN A 17 -3.92 8.66 -17.27
C ASN A 17 -3.82 7.41 -16.38
N GLU A 18 -3.13 7.49 -15.25
CA GLU A 18 -3.02 6.38 -14.30
C GLU A 18 -4.23 6.29 -13.36
N LYS A 19 -5.22 7.20 -13.46
CA LYS A 19 -6.45 7.16 -12.65
C LYS A 19 -7.50 6.18 -13.20
N ASP A 20 -7.31 5.68 -14.42
CA ASP A 20 -8.28 4.83 -15.11
C ASP A 20 -8.48 3.49 -14.39
N LEU A 21 -9.71 3.23 -13.96
CA LEU A 21 -10.05 2.07 -13.15
C LEU A 21 -9.82 0.74 -13.88
N GLU A 22 -10.09 0.70 -15.19
CA GLU A 22 -9.91 -0.52 -15.98
C GLU A 22 -8.43 -0.83 -16.22
N ALA A 23 -7.59 0.19 -16.45
CA ALA A 23 -6.14 0.04 -16.54
C ALA A 23 -5.56 -0.53 -15.24
N ILE A 24 -5.97 0.02 -14.08
CA ILE A 24 -5.57 -0.47 -12.75
C ILE A 24 -6.05 -1.90 -12.55
N ARG A 25 -7.32 -2.20 -12.83
CA ARG A 25 -7.89 -3.55 -12.71
C ARG A 25 -7.13 -4.57 -13.55
N ASN A 26 -6.85 -4.23 -14.81
CA ASN A 26 -6.11 -5.09 -15.71
C ASN A 26 -4.70 -5.36 -15.18
N ALA A 27 -4.05 -4.36 -14.59
CA ALA A 27 -2.75 -4.58 -13.99
C ALA A 27 -2.79 -5.45 -12.73
N VAL A 28 -3.77 -5.23 -11.86
CA VAL A 28 -4.01 -6.09 -10.68
C VAL A 28 -4.11 -7.55 -11.11
N LEU A 29 -4.82 -7.84 -12.21
CA LEU A 29 -4.92 -9.17 -12.78
C LEU A 29 -3.60 -9.65 -13.39
N ARG A 30 -2.93 -8.82 -14.21
CA ARG A 30 -1.64 -9.16 -14.86
C ARG A 30 -0.55 -9.53 -13.85
N TYR A 31 -0.48 -8.81 -12.72
CA TYR A 31 0.52 -9.03 -11.68
C TYR A 31 0.08 -10.03 -10.60
N GLY A 32 -1.12 -10.62 -10.71
CA GLY A 32 -1.61 -11.60 -9.76
C GLY A 32 -1.80 -11.04 -8.35
N ILE A 33 -2.16 -9.77 -8.22
CA ILE A 33 -2.41 -9.12 -6.94
C ILE A 33 -3.71 -9.68 -6.35
N THR A 34 -3.61 -10.32 -5.18
CA THR A 34 -4.72 -11.02 -4.52
C THR A 34 -5.29 -10.30 -3.31
N HIS A 35 -4.62 -9.24 -2.86
CA HIS A 35 -5.10 -8.39 -1.78
C HIS A 35 -5.94 -7.23 -2.36
N PRO A 36 -6.87 -6.64 -1.58
CA PRO A 36 -7.66 -5.49 -2.02
C PRO A 36 -6.79 -4.34 -2.52
N VAL A 37 -7.23 -3.65 -3.57
CA VAL A 37 -6.56 -2.46 -4.11
C VAL A 37 -7.54 -1.29 -4.16
N VAL A 38 -7.11 -0.15 -3.62
CA VAL A 38 -7.81 1.13 -3.65
C VAL A 38 -7.24 1.97 -4.77
N ASN A 39 -8.10 2.60 -5.58
CA ASN A 39 -7.72 3.63 -6.53
C ASN A 39 -7.74 4.99 -5.81
N ASP A 40 -6.56 5.48 -5.41
CA ASP A 40 -6.35 6.79 -4.77
C ASP A 40 -5.91 7.83 -5.83
N GLY A 41 -6.70 7.96 -6.90
CA GLY A 41 -6.38 8.81 -8.05
C GLY A 41 -6.19 10.29 -7.69
N ASP A 42 -6.82 10.78 -6.62
CA ASP A 42 -6.69 12.17 -6.16
C ASP A 42 -5.66 12.35 -5.03
N MET A 43 -4.85 11.33 -4.76
CA MET A 43 -3.78 11.34 -3.76
C MET A 43 -4.27 11.71 -2.35
N TYR A 44 -5.49 11.33 -1.98
CA TYR A 44 -6.05 11.63 -0.65
C TYR A 44 -5.29 10.87 0.43
N LEU A 45 -5.19 9.55 0.30
CA LEU A 45 -4.46 8.72 1.26
C LEU A 45 -2.96 9.01 1.24
N TRP A 46 -2.41 9.30 0.06
CA TRP A 46 -1.03 9.75 -0.09
C TRP A 46 -0.72 10.96 0.81
N ARG A 47 -1.57 12.01 0.77
CA ARG A 47 -1.39 13.21 1.59
C ARG A 47 -1.68 12.96 3.07
N GLU A 48 -2.75 12.24 3.38
CA GLU A 48 -3.17 11.94 4.76
C GLU A 48 -2.08 11.16 5.51
N LEU A 49 -1.38 10.26 4.82
CA LEU A 49 -0.31 9.44 5.39
C LEU A 49 1.08 10.09 5.27
N GLY A 50 1.18 11.32 4.76
CA GLY A 50 2.46 12.03 4.61
C GLY A 50 3.44 11.34 3.66
N VAL A 51 2.95 10.61 2.65
CA VAL A 51 3.79 9.91 1.68
C VAL A 51 4.47 10.91 0.75
N ASN A 52 5.73 10.64 0.37
CA ASN A 52 6.53 11.55 -0.46
C ASN A 52 7.31 10.84 -1.58
N SER A 53 7.24 9.51 -1.67
CA SER A 53 7.99 8.74 -2.64
C SER A 53 7.31 7.40 -2.93
N TRP A 54 7.35 6.98 -4.19
CA TRP A 54 6.99 5.61 -4.56
C TRP A 54 8.25 4.71 -4.54
N PRO A 55 8.14 3.44 -4.13
CA PRO A 55 7.06 2.89 -3.32
C PRO A 55 7.21 3.30 -1.85
N THR A 56 6.08 3.33 -1.15
CA THR A 56 6.04 3.44 0.31
C THR A 56 5.22 2.29 0.88
N PHE A 57 5.71 1.74 1.99
CA PHE A 57 4.97 0.85 2.87
C PHE A 57 4.57 1.59 4.14
N ALA A 58 3.30 1.50 4.51
CA ALA A 58 2.79 2.05 5.76
C ALA A 58 2.14 0.96 6.61
N VAL A 59 2.35 1.03 7.92
CA VAL A 59 1.68 0.19 8.91
C VAL A 59 0.70 1.05 9.68
N VAL A 60 -0.57 0.73 9.55
CA VAL A 60 -1.66 1.47 10.20
C VAL A 60 -2.27 0.58 11.28
N GLY A 61 -2.38 1.12 12.49
CA GLY A 61 -3.00 0.43 13.62
C GLY A 61 -4.53 0.35 13.51
N PRO A 62 -5.19 -0.38 14.43
CA PRO A 62 -6.63 -0.65 14.35
C PRO A 62 -7.52 0.60 14.45
N ASN A 63 -7.01 1.68 15.07
CA ASN A 63 -7.74 2.95 15.18
C ASN A 63 -7.39 3.93 14.06
N GLY A 64 -6.70 3.49 13.00
CA GLY A 64 -6.30 4.34 11.88
C GLY A 64 -5.00 5.14 12.10
N GLN A 65 -4.30 4.96 13.23
CA GLN A 65 -3.03 5.65 13.46
C GLN A 65 -1.89 5.08 12.58
N LEU A 66 -1.07 5.94 11.98
CA LEU A 66 0.16 5.53 11.29
C LEU A 66 1.22 5.14 12.34
N LEU A 67 1.65 3.88 12.32
CA LEU A 67 2.62 3.32 13.28
C LEU A 67 4.05 3.33 12.73
N ALA A 68 4.22 3.07 11.43
CA ALA A 68 5.52 3.03 10.77
C ALA A 68 5.37 3.28 9.26
N GLN A 69 6.43 3.82 8.65
CA GLN A 69 6.52 4.04 7.21
C GLN A 69 7.94 3.71 6.72
N ILE A 70 8.04 3.02 5.58
CA ILE A 70 9.30 2.77 4.89
C ILE A 70 9.14 3.21 3.44
N SER A 71 10.05 4.06 2.98
CA SER A 71 10.04 4.60 1.62
C SER A 71 11.22 4.08 0.81
N GLY A 72 11.02 3.95 -0.50
CA GLY A 72 12.06 3.55 -1.45
C GLY A 72 12.07 2.06 -1.78
N GLU A 73 12.75 1.75 -2.89
CA GLU A 73 12.91 0.38 -3.37
C GLU A 73 13.97 -0.39 -2.55
N GLY A 74 13.81 -1.71 -2.43
CA GLY A 74 14.84 -2.59 -1.84
C GLY A 74 14.57 -3.06 -0.40
N HIS A 75 13.60 -2.47 0.29
CA HIS A 75 13.11 -2.94 1.58
C HIS A 75 12.21 -4.17 1.39
N ARG A 76 12.83 -5.36 1.43
CA ARG A 76 12.19 -6.65 1.16
C ARG A 76 11.32 -7.13 2.33
N LYS A 77 10.49 -8.14 2.03
CA LYS A 77 9.55 -8.89 2.90
C LYS A 77 10.00 -9.13 4.35
N VAL A 78 11.30 -9.25 4.62
CA VAL A 78 11.86 -9.50 5.95
C VAL A 78 11.70 -8.29 6.87
N ASP A 79 11.91 -7.06 6.38
CA ASP A 79 11.77 -5.82 7.16
C ASP A 79 10.30 -5.52 7.47
N LEU A 80 9.42 -5.84 6.52
CA LEU A 80 7.98 -5.69 6.71
C LEU A 80 7.45 -6.71 7.71
N LEU A 81 7.84 -7.99 7.60
CA LEU A 81 7.41 -9.03 8.53
C LEU A 81 7.87 -8.76 9.96
N SER A 82 9.08 -8.23 10.17
CA SER A 82 9.55 -7.85 11.50
C SER A 82 8.74 -6.69 12.09
N ILE A 83 8.37 -5.68 11.29
CA ILE A 83 7.48 -4.60 11.75
C ILE A 83 6.08 -5.13 12.05
N VAL A 84 5.52 -6.00 11.20
CA VAL A 84 4.22 -6.66 11.44
C VAL A 84 4.28 -7.42 12.76
N LEU A 85 5.32 -8.24 12.98
CA LEU A 85 5.42 -9.13 14.13
C LEU A 85 5.50 -8.35 15.45
N VAL A 86 6.20 -7.22 15.46
CA VAL A 86 6.32 -6.34 16.63
C VAL A 86 5.02 -5.56 16.90
N SER A 87 4.22 -5.28 15.86
CA SER A 87 2.93 -4.57 15.96
C SER A 87 1.71 -5.49 16.05
N ALA A 88 1.89 -6.81 15.94
CA ALA A 88 0.88 -7.84 15.78
C ALA A 88 -0.18 -8.05 16.89
N PRO A 89 -0.10 -7.50 18.13
CA PRO A 89 -1.23 -7.61 19.04
C PRO A 89 -2.45 -6.79 18.59
N PHE A 90 -2.32 -5.96 17.55
CA PHE A 90 -3.31 -4.99 17.12
C PHE A 90 -3.48 -5.11 15.61
N PHE A 91 -4.72 -5.24 15.12
CA PHE A 91 -5.02 -5.43 13.70
C PHE A 91 -4.30 -4.40 12.82
N SER A 92 -3.30 -4.83 12.06
CA SER A 92 -2.49 -3.93 11.22
C SER A 92 -3.00 -3.93 9.78
N ILE A 93 -3.18 -2.74 9.19
CA ILE A 93 -3.38 -2.56 7.75
C ILE A 93 -2.02 -2.22 7.14
N PHE A 94 -1.60 -3.03 6.17
CA PHE A 94 -0.39 -2.79 5.38
C PHE A 94 -0.76 -2.11 4.09
N LEU A 95 -0.28 -0.88 3.91
CA LEU A 95 -0.45 -0.17 2.65
C LEU A 95 0.75 -0.41 1.74
N ASN A 96 0.52 -0.93 0.54
CA ASN A 96 1.52 -0.92 -0.51
C ASN A 96 1.12 0.12 -1.55
N VAL A 97 1.92 1.19 -1.69
CA VAL A 97 1.71 2.18 -2.75
C VAL A 97 2.42 1.70 -4.03
N VAL A 98 1.66 1.25 -5.03
CA VAL A 98 2.22 0.71 -6.28
C VAL A 98 2.54 1.83 -7.29
N LEU A 99 3.83 1.88 -7.62
CA LEU A 99 4.51 2.22 -8.89
C LEU A 99 3.81 3.17 -9.88
N GLY A 100 4.23 4.44 -9.86
CA GLY A 100 4.07 5.39 -10.98
C GLY A 100 5.01 5.10 -12.17
N TYR A 101 5.15 3.83 -12.56
CA TYR A 101 5.89 3.41 -13.75
C TYR A 101 4.97 2.63 -14.69
N GLY A 102 4.17 3.37 -15.46
CA GLY A 102 3.60 2.89 -16.73
C GLY A 102 2.35 2.03 -16.59
N PHE A 103 1.25 2.65 -16.13
CA PHE A 103 -0.08 2.23 -16.57
C PHE A 103 -0.42 2.85 -17.93
#